data_AF-A0A6A7LG58-F1
#
_entry.id   AF-A0A6A7LG58-F1
#
_cell.length_a   1.000
_cell.length_b   1.000
_cell.length_c   1.000
_cell.angle_alpha   90.00
_cell.angle_beta   90.00
_cell.angle_gamma   90.00
#
_symmetry.space_group_name_H-M   'P 1'
#
loop_
_entity.id
_entity.type
_entity.pdbx_description
1 polymer ?
#
loop_
_entity_poly.entity_id
_entity_poly.type
_entity_poly.pdbx_seq_one_letter_code
_entity_poly.pdbx_strand_id
1 'polypeptide(L)'
;MSKNILMANVLKALSDQRTQKLFKAIIEAEDAQSQLLIVELGLSRRQYYNRIKDLVSSGLIRRQRGKYRLSSFGKVIYSLQKIAERTASNYWKLEAIDSIRMSDNSNLAEVDHMKIIDILLDDVEIKDIYLHGDIFSNKNKPQEKDHKREVMLNTAR
;
A
#
# COMPACT_ATOMS: atom_id res chain seq x y z
N MET A 1 -19.94 9.31 20.62
CA MET A 1 -19.50 7.90 20.74
C MET A 1 -18.28 7.70 19.86
N SER A 2 -17.11 7.39 20.43
CA SER A 2 -15.92 7.04 19.66
C SER A 2 -16.16 5.69 18.97
N LYS A 3 -16.32 5.70 17.64
CA LYS A 3 -16.42 4.48 16.87
C LYS A 3 -15.06 3.77 16.90
N ASN A 4 -14.97 2.64 17.58
CA ASN A 4 -13.76 1.82 17.59
C ASN A 4 -13.69 1.07 16.25
N ILE A 5 -12.67 1.36 15.43
CA ILE A 5 -12.44 0.71 14.15
C ILE A 5 -11.44 -0.43 14.39
N LEU A 6 -11.90 -1.66 14.21
CA LEU A 6 -11.05 -2.84 14.27
C LEU A 6 -10.46 -3.14 12.89
N MET A 7 -9.15 -3.39 12.83
CA MET A 7 -8.48 -3.74 11.57
C MET A 7 -9.05 -5.01 10.92
N ALA A 8 -9.50 -5.99 11.70
CA ALA A 8 -10.18 -7.17 11.17
C ALA A 8 -11.42 -6.80 10.32
N ASN A 9 -12.17 -5.77 10.71
CA ASN A 9 -13.33 -5.31 9.94
C ASN A 9 -12.93 -4.59 8.65
N VAL A 10 -11.81 -3.86 8.68
CA VAL A 10 -11.23 -3.20 7.49
C VAL A 10 -10.77 -4.26 6.49
N LEU A 11 -9.99 -5.23 6.94
CA LEU A 11 -9.50 -6.33 6.09
C LEU A 11 -10.64 -7.16 5.54
N LYS A 12 -11.66 -7.46 6.36
CA LYS A 12 -12.87 -8.17 5.90
C LYS A 12 -13.66 -7.40 4.85
N ALA A 13 -13.80 -6.07 5.00
CA ALA A 13 -14.46 -5.26 3.98
C ALA A 13 -13.66 -5.26 2.66
N LEU A 14 -12.33 -5.27 2.75
CA LEU A 14 -11.43 -5.23 1.59
C LEU A 14 -11.09 -6.61 1.01
N SER A 15 -11.44 -7.72 1.66
CA SER A 15 -11.09 -9.06 1.16
C SER A 15 -11.91 -9.50 -0.05
N ASP A 16 -13.03 -8.82 -0.35
CA ASP A 16 -13.88 -9.10 -1.50
C ASP A 16 -13.46 -8.26 -2.71
N GLN A 17 -13.10 -8.93 -3.81
CA GLN A 17 -12.63 -8.28 -5.05
C GLN A 17 -13.66 -7.28 -5.61
N ARG A 18 -14.96 -7.57 -5.53
CA ARG A 18 -16.00 -6.63 -6.00
C ARG A 18 -16.06 -5.38 -5.12
N THR A 19 -15.82 -5.52 -3.82
CA THR A 19 -15.72 -4.39 -2.88
C THR A 19 -14.48 -3.57 -3.14
N GLN A 20 -13.33 -4.18 -3.44
CA GLN A 20 -12.13 -3.44 -3.86
C GLN A 20 -12.37 -2.63 -5.14
N LYS A 21 -13.02 -3.23 -6.16
CA LYS A 21 -13.40 -2.51 -7.39
C LYS A 21 -14.35 -1.35 -7.12
N LEU A 22 -15.38 -1.57 -6.28
CA LEU A 22 -16.29 -0.50 -5.85
C LEU A 22 -15.56 0.61 -5.09
N PHE A 23 -14.65 0.23 -4.19
CA PHE A 23 -13.86 1.18 -3.43
C PHE A 23 -12.99 2.03 -4.35
N LYS A 24 -12.28 1.41 -5.31
CA LYS A 24 -11.50 2.11 -6.35
C LYS A 24 -12.37 3.03 -7.21
N ALA A 25 -13.54 2.56 -7.66
CA ALA A 25 -14.45 3.37 -8.47
C ALA A 25 -14.98 4.61 -7.72
N ILE A 26 -15.24 4.51 -6.41
CA ILE A 26 -15.60 5.66 -5.55
C ILE A 26 -14.45 6.68 -5.44
N ILE A 27 -13.20 6.23 -5.55
CA ILE A 27 -12.02 7.08 -5.49
C ILE A 27 -11.83 7.84 -6.80
N GLU A 28 -11.98 7.14 -7.92
CA GLU A 28 -11.77 7.68 -9.27
C GLU A 28 -12.90 8.60 -9.70
N ALA A 29 -14.14 8.26 -9.34
CA ALA A 29 -15.29 9.06 -9.67
C ALA A 29 -15.65 10.00 -8.51
N GLU A 30 -15.03 11.19 -8.51
CA GLU A 30 -15.27 12.26 -7.52
C GLU A 30 -16.76 12.55 -7.28
N ASP A 31 -17.60 12.26 -8.28
CA ASP A 31 -19.03 12.52 -8.33
C ASP A 31 -19.90 11.36 -8.88
N ALA A 32 -19.43 10.10 -8.85
CA ALA A 32 -20.20 8.97 -9.39
C ALA A 32 -21.58 8.82 -8.74
N GLN A 33 -22.59 8.66 -9.59
CA GLN A 33 -23.94 8.28 -9.16
C GLN A 33 -23.97 6.79 -8.83
N SER A 34 -24.62 6.42 -7.71
CA SER A 34 -24.74 5.02 -7.28
C SER A 34 -25.30 4.10 -8.37
N GLN A 35 -26.21 4.58 -9.21
CA GLN A 35 -26.79 3.77 -10.30
C GLN A 35 -25.77 3.40 -11.37
N LEU A 36 -24.86 4.32 -11.72
CA LEU A 36 -23.79 4.06 -12.69
C LEU A 36 -22.83 2.99 -12.16
N LEU A 37 -22.39 3.13 -10.89
CA LEU A 37 -21.51 2.16 -10.24
C LEU A 37 -22.15 0.76 -10.13
N ILE A 38 -23.46 0.69 -9.89
CA ILE A 38 -24.21 -0.57 -9.85
C ILE A 38 -24.14 -1.29 -11.20
N VAL A 39 -24.37 -0.55 -12.30
CA VAL A 39 -24.36 -1.10 -13.66
C VAL A 39 -22.96 -1.50 -14.09
N GLU A 40 -21.99 -0.60 -13.93
CA GLU A 40 -20.59 -0.80 -14.34
C GLU A 40 -19.95 -2.02 -13.65
N LEU A 41 -20.27 -2.23 -12.36
CA LEU A 41 -19.71 -3.32 -11.57
C LEU A 41 -20.58 -4.60 -11.59
N GLY A 42 -21.69 -4.60 -12.33
CA GLY A 42 -22.62 -5.73 -12.42
C GLY A 42 -23.17 -6.16 -11.06
N LEU A 43 -23.44 -5.21 -10.16
CA LEU A 43 -23.94 -5.47 -8.81
C LEU A 43 -25.47 -5.39 -8.78
N SER A 44 -26.11 -6.21 -7.93
CA SER A 44 -27.49 -5.90 -7.54
C SER A 44 -27.52 -4.72 -6.56
N ARG A 45 -28.65 -4.02 -6.46
CA ARG A 45 -28.83 -2.93 -5.47
C ARG A 45 -28.50 -3.39 -4.05
N ARG A 46 -28.96 -4.59 -3.67
CA ARG A 46 -28.66 -5.19 -2.36
C ARG A 46 -27.15 -5.41 -2.16
N GLN A 47 -26.47 -5.97 -3.17
CA GLN A 47 -25.02 -6.19 -3.10
C GLN A 47 -24.25 -4.88 -2.99
N TYR A 48 -24.65 -3.84 -3.72
CA TYR A 48 -24.06 -2.51 -3.63
C TYR A 48 -24.22 -1.92 -2.22
N TYR A 49 -25.46 -1.86 -1.71
CA TYR A 49 -25.71 -1.24 -0.41
C TYR A 49 -25.07 -2.00 0.76
N ASN A 50 -24.99 -3.33 0.69
CA ASN A 50 -24.26 -4.11 1.69
C ASN A 50 -22.77 -3.75 1.71
N ARG A 51 -22.12 -3.68 0.54
CA ARG A 51 -20.70 -3.31 0.45
C ARG A 51 -20.44 -1.87 0.89
N ILE A 52 -21.31 -0.94 0.51
CA ILE A 52 -21.25 0.45 1.01
C ILE A 52 -21.40 0.50 2.52
N LYS A 53 -22.33 -0.26 3.10
CA LYS A 53 -22.50 -0.34 4.56
C LYS A 53 -21.22 -0.84 5.23
N ASP A 54 -20.54 -1.83 4.66
CA ASP A 54 -19.30 -2.38 5.20
C ASP A 54 -18.12 -1.39 5.07
N LEU A 55 -18.00 -0.69 3.95
CA LEU A 55 -17.00 0.36 3.75
C LEU A 55 -17.23 1.58 4.67
N VAL A 56 -18.48 1.93 4.95
CA VAL A 56 -18.83 2.99 5.92
C VAL A 56 -18.62 2.52 7.35
N SER A 57 -19.00 1.28 7.68
CA SER A 57 -18.87 0.72 9.03
C SER A 57 -17.40 0.55 9.43
N SER A 58 -16.53 0.17 8.49
CA SER A 58 -15.07 0.13 8.65
C SER A 58 -14.38 1.51 8.61
N GLY A 59 -15.13 2.57 8.31
CA GLY A 59 -14.61 3.95 8.30
C GLY A 59 -13.77 4.31 7.08
N LEU A 60 -13.70 3.44 6.06
CA LEU A 60 -12.96 3.67 4.81
C LEU A 60 -13.58 4.79 3.97
N ILE A 61 -14.90 4.83 3.92
CA ILE A 61 -15.64 5.87 3.20
C ILE A 61 -16.65 6.58 4.12
N ARG A 62 -17.07 7.77 3.70
CA ARG A 62 -18.12 8.55 4.34
C ARG A 62 -19.06 9.13 3.29
N ARG A 63 -20.29 9.42 3.69
CA ARG A 63 -21.25 10.14 2.84
C ARG A 63 -21.14 11.64 3.10
N GLN A 64 -20.96 12.42 2.04
CA GLN A 64 -20.90 13.87 2.07
C GLN A 64 -21.71 14.43 0.91
N ARG A 65 -22.67 15.33 1.19
CA ARG A 65 -23.57 15.95 0.19
C ARG A 65 -24.22 14.92 -0.75
N GLY A 66 -24.72 13.84 -0.17
CA GLY A 66 -25.40 12.76 -0.91
C GLY A 66 -24.47 11.74 -1.58
N LYS A 67 -23.16 12.01 -1.69
CA LYS A 67 -22.18 11.18 -2.41
C LYS A 67 -21.21 10.48 -1.45
N TYR A 68 -20.65 9.34 -1.84
CA TYR A 68 -19.63 8.63 -1.06
C TYR A 68 -18.24 9.09 -1.46
N ARG A 69 -17.36 9.28 -0.47
CA ARG A 69 -15.95 9.68 -0.66
C ARG A 69 -15.06 9.01 0.37
N LEU A 70 -13.76 8.92 0.08
CA LEU A 70 -12.75 8.48 1.06
C LEU A 70 -12.79 9.33 2.33
N SER A 71 -12.68 8.66 3.48
CA SER A 71 -12.28 9.34 4.72
C SER A 71 -10.75 9.56 4.72
N SER A 72 -10.23 10.38 5.62
CA SER A 72 -8.77 10.51 5.80
C SER A 72 -8.12 9.17 6.20
N PHE A 73 -8.79 8.38 7.04
CA PHE A 73 -8.39 7.01 7.37
C PHE A 73 -8.35 6.12 6.12
N GLY A 74 -9.41 6.16 5.32
CA GLY A 74 -9.50 5.42 4.07
C GLY A 74 -8.41 5.78 3.07
N LYS A 75 -7.99 7.06 3.00
CA LYS A 75 -6.87 7.48 2.13
C LYS A 75 -5.57 6.76 2.48
N VAL A 76 -5.25 6.66 3.77
CA VAL A 76 -4.07 5.94 4.25
C VAL A 76 -4.20 4.45 3.96
N ILE A 77 -5.34 3.83 4.32
CA ILE A 77 -5.57 2.40 4.05
C ILE A 77 -5.49 2.09 2.55
N TYR A 78 -6.05 2.93 1.68
CA TYR A 78 -5.98 2.73 0.24
C TYR A 78 -4.53 2.79 -0.28
N SER A 79 -3.69 3.66 0.29
CA SER A 79 -2.25 3.68 -0.04
C SER A 79 -1.57 2.37 0.37
N LEU A 80 -1.86 1.87 1.58
CA LEU A 80 -1.33 0.57 2.06
C LEU A 80 -1.84 -0.59 1.20
N GLN A 81 -3.11 -0.57 0.80
CA GLN A 81 -3.69 -1.58 -0.09
C GLN A 81 -2.96 -1.61 -1.45
N LYS A 82 -2.63 -0.46 -2.04
CA LYS A 82 -1.85 -0.41 -3.29
C LYS A 82 -0.44 -0.98 -3.14
N ILE A 83 0.20 -0.82 -1.97
CA ILE A 83 1.48 -1.48 -1.69
C ILE A 83 1.25 -3.00 -1.66
N ALA A 84 0.27 -3.47 -0.88
CA ALA A 84 -0.05 -4.90 -0.79
C ALA A 84 -0.40 -5.54 -2.16
N GLU A 85 -1.15 -4.84 -3.02
CA GLU A 85 -1.49 -5.30 -4.37
C GLU A 85 -0.26 -5.42 -5.29
N ARG A 86 0.66 -4.45 -5.22
CA ARG A 86 1.95 -4.52 -5.93
C ARG A 86 2.85 -5.62 -5.34
N THR A 87 2.89 -5.79 -4.03
CA THR A 87 3.61 -6.88 -3.36
C THR A 87 3.09 -8.24 -3.81
N ALA A 88 1.76 -8.42 -3.87
CA ALA A 88 1.15 -9.65 -4.38
C ALA A 88 1.53 -9.91 -5.84
N SER A 89 1.64 -8.87 -6.66
CA SER A 89 2.07 -8.97 -8.06
C SER A 89 3.56 -9.31 -8.21
N ASN A 90 4.38 -9.00 -7.19
CA ASN A 90 5.81 -9.35 -7.10
C ASN A 90 6.05 -10.61 -6.25
N TYR A 91 5.01 -11.37 -5.90
CA TYR A 91 5.12 -12.54 -5.01
C TYR A 91 6.21 -13.53 -5.44
N TRP A 92 6.26 -13.88 -6.73
CA TRP A 92 7.23 -14.83 -7.25
C TRP A 92 8.69 -14.35 -7.16
N LYS A 93 8.93 -13.03 -7.21
CA LYS A 93 10.27 -12.45 -7.01
C LYS A 93 10.72 -12.60 -5.56
N LEU A 94 9.81 -12.36 -4.63
CA LEU A 94 10.06 -12.54 -3.19
C LEU A 94 10.30 -14.02 -2.86
N GLU A 95 9.48 -14.92 -3.40
CA GLU A 95 9.64 -16.37 -3.25
C GLU A 95 10.99 -16.87 -3.80
N ALA A 96 11.44 -16.31 -4.94
CA ALA A 96 12.73 -16.65 -5.52
C ALA A 96 13.90 -16.22 -4.61
N ILE A 97 13.81 -15.04 -4.00
CA ILE A 97 14.82 -14.56 -3.04
C ILE A 97 14.88 -15.51 -1.82
N ASP A 98 13.73 -15.87 -1.26
CA ASP A 98 13.67 -16.79 -0.12
C ASP A 98 14.22 -18.17 -0.49
N SER A 99 13.87 -18.70 -1.66
CA SER A 99 14.36 -19.98 -2.17
C SER A 99 15.88 -20.00 -2.34
N ILE A 100 16.46 -18.91 -2.86
CA ILE A 100 17.91 -18.78 -3.01
C ILE A 100 18.58 -18.77 -1.63
N ARG A 101 18.03 -18.01 -0.68
CA ARG A 101 18.57 -17.89 0.69
C ARG A 101 18.49 -19.21 1.48
N MET A 102 17.45 -20.01 1.24
CA MET A 102 17.25 -21.30 1.92
C MET A 102 18.02 -22.45 1.26
N SER A 103 18.62 -22.24 0.09
CA SER A 103 19.42 -23.29 -0.54
C SER A 103 20.75 -23.49 0.21
N ASP A 104 20.94 -24.67 0.81
CA ASP A 104 22.11 -25.04 1.64
C ASP A 104 23.47 -24.93 0.89
N ASN A 105 23.45 -24.82 -0.43
CA ASN A 105 24.63 -24.66 -1.28
C ASN A 105 25.01 -23.19 -1.53
N SER A 106 24.23 -22.24 -1.02
CA SER A 106 24.50 -20.82 -1.23
C SER A 106 25.47 -20.27 -0.19
N ASN A 107 26.77 -20.53 -0.38
CA ASN A 107 27.83 -19.67 0.17
C ASN A 107 27.82 -18.30 -0.56
N LEU A 108 26.65 -17.69 -0.72
CA LEU A 108 26.46 -16.39 -1.35
C LEU A 108 26.98 -15.34 -0.38
N ALA A 109 28.04 -14.64 -0.80
CA ALA A 109 28.49 -13.45 -0.10
C ALA A 109 27.34 -12.43 -0.04
N GLU A 110 27.29 -11.64 1.03
CA GLU A 110 26.27 -10.61 1.24
C GLU A 110 26.16 -9.65 0.03
N VAL A 111 27.29 -9.36 -0.62
CA VAL A 111 27.36 -8.54 -1.83
C VAL A 111 26.61 -9.17 -3.00
N ASP A 112 26.66 -10.48 -3.18
CA ASP A 112 25.98 -11.16 -4.28
C ASP A 112 24.48 -11.33 -4.01
N HIS A 113 24.10 -11.51 -2.74
CA HIS A 113 22.70 -11.47 -2.32
C HIS A 113 22.05 -10.11 -2.60
N MET A 114 22.74 -9.00 -2.29
CA MET A 114 22.25 -7.66 -2.59
C MET A 114 22.06 -7.41 -4.10
N LYS A 115 22.97 -7.91 -4.96
CA LYS A 115 22.78 -7.83 -6.42
C LYS A 115 21.54 -8.59 -6.90
N ILE A 116 21.25 -9.76 -6.32
CA ILE A 116 20.06 -10.54 -6.66
C ILE A 116 18.79 -9.75 -6.30
N ILE A 117 18.76 -9.16 -5.10
CA ILE A 117 17.66 -8.28 -4.68
C ILE A 117 17.50 -7.11 -5.65
N ASP A 118 18.60 -6.46 -6.03
CA ASP A 118 18.60 -5.32 -6.97
C ASP A 118 18.05 -5.68 -8.36
N ILE A 119 18.31 -6.91 -8.83
CA ILE A 119 17.84 -7.40 -10.12
C ILE A 119 16.36 -7.79 -10.06
N LEU A 120 15.93 -8.44 -8.97
CA LEU A 120 14.58 -8.99 -8.86
C LEU A 120 13.54 -7.98 -8.39
N LEU A 121 13.91 -7.06 -7.49
CA LEU A 121 13.00 -6.06 -6.90
C LEU A 121 13.29 -4.66 -7.45
N ASP A 122 12.62 -4.35 -8.55
CA ASP A 122 12.56 -3.06 -9.22
C ASP A 122 11.63 -2.04 -8.52
N ASP A 123 10.63 -2.51 -7.77
CA ASP A 123 9.80 -1.62 -6.93
C ASP A 123 10.58 -1.18 -5.69
N VAL A 124 11.05 0.08 -5.74
CA VAL A 124 11.87 0.70 -4.69
C VAL A 124 11.19 0.65 -3.32
N GLU A 125 9.88 0.84 -3.25
CA GLU A 125 9.16 0.86 -1.96
C GLU A 125 9.06 -0.55 -1.38
N ILE A 126 8.77 -1.56 -2.20
CA ILE A 126 8.76 -2.96 -1.75
C ILE A 126 10.16 -3.40 -1.32
N LYS A 127 11.19 -3.01 -2.09
CA LYS A 127 12.59 -3.31 -1.77
C LYS A 127 13.02 -2.67 -0.45
N ASP A 128 12.64 -1.42 -0.21
CA ASP A 128 12.92 -0.69 1.04
C ASP A 128 12.28 -1.40 2.24
N ILE A 129 11.00 -1.82 2.10
CA ILE A 129 10.29 -2.59 3.14
C ILE A 129 11.00 -3.92 3.39
N TYR A 130 11.44 -4.63 2.35
CA TYR A 130 12.16 -5.90 2.48
C TYR A 130 13.49 -5.73 3.23
N LEU A 131 14.28 -4.69 2.91
CA LEU A 131 15.61 -4.47 3.47
C LEU A 131 15.61 -3.84 4.87
N HIS A 132 14.60 -3.03 5.20
CA HIS A 132 14.59 -2.22 6.42
C HIS A 132 13.43 -2.54 7.37
N GLY A 133 12.53 -3.44 6.99
CA GLY A 133 11.49 -4.00 7.85
C GLY A 133 10.28 -3.10 8.10
N ASP A 134 10.26 -1.84 7.62
CA ASP A 134 9.17 -0.91 7.89
C ASP A 134 8.90 0.07 6.73
N ILE A 135 7.62 0.34 6.48
CA ILE A 135 7.10 1.23 5.41
C ILE A 135 7.54 2.70 5.61
N PHE A 136 7.99 3.08 6.81
CA PHE A 136 8.26 4.48 7.18
C PHE A 136 9.74 4.78 7.49
N SER A 137 10.63 3.78 7.46
CA SER A 137 12.01 3.94 7.94
C SER A 137 12.89 4.86 7.07
N ASN A 138 12.53 5.10 5.80
CA ASN A 138 13.37 5.89 4.89
C ASN A 138 13.08 7.41 4.85
N LYS A 139 12.08 7.92 5.58
CA LYS A 139 11.78 9.37 5.58
C LYS A 139 12.53 10.19 6.64
N ASN A 140 13.28 9.54 7.55
CA ASN A 140 13.92 10.20 8.70
C ASN A 140 15.45 10.06 8.74
N LYS A 141 16.13 9.58 7.70
CA LYS A 141 17.59 9.74 7.62
C LYS A 141 17.90 11.14 7.11
N PRO A 142 18.56 12.02 7.90
CA PRO A 142 19.02 13.30 7.37
C PRO A 142 19.91 13.02 6.16
N GLN A 143 19.62 13.70 5.04
CA GLN A 143 20.49 13.63 3.86
C GLN A 143 21.88 14.07 4.29
N GLU A 144 22.85 13.15 4.16
CA GLU A 144 24.27 13.42 4.30
C GLU A 144 24.75 14.31 3.14
N LYS A 145 24.28 15.56 3.13
CA LYS A 145 24.68 16.61 2.19
C LYS A 145 25.41 17.78 2.85
N ASP A 146 25.51 17.79 4.18
CA ASP A 146 26.14 18.91 4.90
C ASP A 146 27.60 18.67 5.28
N HIS A 147 28.13 17.43 5.22
CA HIS A 147 29.55 17.20 5.59
C HIS A 147 30.56 17.70 4.54
N LYS A 148 30.13 18.01 3.30
CA LYS A 148 31.04 18.60 2.28
C LYS A 148 31.14 20.13 2.34
N ARG A 149 30.21 20.83 3.01
CA ARG A 149 30.27 22.30 3.15
C ARG A 149 31.15 22.74 4.31
N GLU A 150 31.21 21.95 5.37
CA GLU A 150 32.02 22.29 6.55
C GLU A 150 33.53 22.08 6.33
N VAL A 151 33.92 21.06 5.55
CA VAL A 151 35.33 20.79 5.22
C VAL A 151 35.90 21.83 4.23
N MET A 152 35.09 22.38 3.32
CA MET A 152 35.54 23.46 2.43
C MET A 152 35.72 24.81 3.14
N LEU A 153 34.97 25.10 4.20
CA LEU A 153 35.10 26.36 4.95
C LEU A 153 36.29 26.35 5.93
N ASN A 154 36.68 25.18 6.45
CA ASN A 154 37.78 25.06 7.41
C ASN A 154 39.17 24.90 6.78
N THR A 155 39.27 24.78 5.44
CA THR A 155 40.55 24.68 4.72
C THR A 155 41.00 26.03 4.12
N ALA A 156 40.22 27.10 4.33
CA ALA A 156 40.49 28.44 3.80
C ALA A 156 40.90 29.47 4.88
N ARG A 157 41.40 29.01 6.04
CA ARG A 157 41.98 29.87 7.08
C ARG A 157 43.41 29.48 7.40
#